data_AF-A0A6P0W136-F1
#
_entry.id   AF-A0A6P0W136-F1
#
_cell.length_a   1.000
_cell.length_b   1.000
_cell.length_c   1.000
_cell.angle_alpha   90.00
_cell.angle_beta   90.00
_cell.angle_gamma   90.00
#
_symmetry.space_group_name_H-M   'P 1'
#
loop_
_entity.id
_entity.type
_entity.pdbx_description
1 polymer ?
#
loop_
_entity_poly.entity_id
_entity_poly.type
_entity_poly.pdbx_seq_one_letter_code
_entity_poly.pdbx_strand_id
1 'polypeptide(L)'
;MAVTRSTDFPNNLREQNTASLDLEMKVIEGEIPSDLEGHAFWLVPTPQDGDIPWFNGYAQLYRLDFQSGQIHLKSEQFRTPSVICDQKINEQPWWTYLTNWRKLLFGGLYKFRNLGGLARLSPRLGVQNQCNTGLQAFKDPDNDSWRMFATIDSGRPFEFDLETLKPVTPIGERSEWVPLEINGIRGVGDIKIPWIFPMHMSGAHTAYDEDTKEVFIINCIFEIPSFGVIEPDAYIYVWDGKSRFNRTQIIDKRTNQPVVIKQSTHQIAITKNYVVIIDTAFRIEYLRMLDPDVKAKPQSAYNQVWLVPRAELQK
;
A
#
# COMPACT_ATOMS: atom_id res chain seq x y z
N MET A 1 -2.95 -27.37 -17.89
CA MET A 1 -2.73 -26.53 -19.09
C MET A 1 -1.56 -25.61 -18.78
N ALA A 2 -0.50 -25.66 -19.58
CA ALA A 2 0.59 -24.70 -19.44
C ALA A 2 0.05 -23.33 -19.85
N VAL A 3 0.03 -22.37 -18.92
CA VAL A 3 -0.32 -20.99 -19.20
C VAL A 3 0.80 -20.44 -20.08
N THR A 4 0.53 -20.27 -21.36
CA THR A 4 1.42 -19.52 -22.26
C THR A 4 1.51 -18.10 -21.72
N ARG A 5 2.67 -17.72 -21.17
CA ARG A 5 2.95 -16.34 -20.76
C ARG A 5 2.70 -15.44 -21.97
N SER A 6 1.77 -14.48 -21.85
CA SER A 6 1.50 -13.47 -22.90
C SER A 6 2.83 -12.90 -23.39
N THR A 7 3.02 -12.79 -24.71
CA THR A 7 4.23 -12.22 -25.38
C THR A 7 4.16 -10.71 -25.60
N ASP A 8 3.13 -10.02 -25.06
CA ASP A 8 2.86 -8.60 -25.35
C ASP A 8 3.70 -7.57 -24.56
N PHE A 9 4.32 -7.94 -23.45
CA PHE A 9 5.26 -7.14 -22.68
C PHE A 9 6.74 -7.47 -22.97
N PRO A 10 7.70 -6.55 -22.81
CA PRO A 10 9.12 -6.90 -22.84
C PRO A 10 9.52 -7.79 -21.64
N ASN A 11 10.56 -8.62 -21.80
CA ASN A 11 10.94 -9.64 -20.80
C ASN A 11 11.28 -9.06 -19.42
N ASN A 12 11.84 -7.85 -19.38
CA ASN A 12 12.11 -7.12 -18.14
C ASN A 12 10.84 -6.76 -17.34
N LEU A 13 9.66 -6.78 -17.96
CA LEU A 13 8.36 -6.60 -17.29
C LEU A 13 7.68 -7.93 -16.95
N ARG A 14 8.31 -9.07 -17.27
CA ARG A 14 7.80 -10.42 -16.97
C ARG A 14 8.64 -11.19 -15.98
N GLU A 15 9.94 -10.97 -16.01
CA GLU A 15 10.88 -11.76 -15.24
C GLU A 15 10.93 -11.23 -13.82
N GLN A 16 10.58 -12.11 -12.88
CA GLN A 16 10.74 -11.85 -11.47
C GLN A 16 12.23 -11.95 -11.13
N ASN A 17 12.87 -10.82 -10.83
CA ASN A 17 14.15 -10.81 -10.15
C ASN A 17 14.00 -10.08 -8.82
N THR A 18 14.06 -10.84 -7.73
CA THR A 18 14.00 -10.33 -6.35
C THR A 18 15.30 -10.63 -5.61
N ALA A 19 16.39 -10.86 -6.33
CA ALA A 19 17.68 -11.10 -5.72
C ALA A 19 18.15 -9.84 -4.98
N SER A 20 18.74 -10.05 -3.81
CA SER A 20 19.44 -8.99 -3.11
C SER A 20 20.74 -8.70 -3.86
N LEU A 21 21.01 -7.42 -4.12
CA LEU A 21 22.22 -6.94 -4.77
C LEU A 21 22.91 -5.97 -3.82
N ASP A 22 24.24 -6.00 -3.84
CA ASP A 22 25.13 -5.10 -3.09
C ASP A 22 26.44 -5.06 -3.90
N LEU A 23 26.54 -4.10 -4.82
CA LEU A 23 27.61 -4.07 -5.82
C LEU A 23 27.93 -2.66 -6.32
N GLU A 24 29.20 -2.45 -6.66
CA GLU A 24 29.65 -1.27 -7.39
C GLU A 24 29.16 -1.29 -8.83
N MET A 25 28.57 -0.17 -9.28
CA MET A 25 28.10 -0.02 -10.66
C MET A 25 29.22 0.46 -11.57
N LYS A 26 29.31 -0.14 -12.75
CA LYS A 26 30.21 0.34 -13.81
C LYS A 26 29.48 1.34 -14.71
N VAL A 27 30.03 2.55 -14.80
CA VAL A 27 29.58 3.55 -15.78
C VAL A 27 29.92 3.06 -17.18
N ILE A 28 28.92 2.93 -18.05
CA ILE A 28 29.07 2.46 -19.44
C ILE A 28 29.26 3.65 -20.39
N GLU A 29 28.61 4.78 -20.11
CA GLU A 29 28.63 6.01 -20.91
C GLU A 29 28.50 7.22 -19.98
N GLY A 30 29.21 8.31 -20.31
CA GLY A 30 29.23 9.54 -19.53
C GLY A 30 30.12 9.48 -18.29
N GLU A 31 29.90 10.41 -17.37
CA GLU A 31 30.62 10.55 -16.10
C GLU A 31 29.63 10.89 -14.98
N ILE A 32 29.91 10.43 -13.76
CA ILE A 32 29.11 10.77 -12.59
C ILE A 32 29.71 12.05 -11.99
N PRO A 33 28.91 13.12 -11.80
CA PRO A 33 29.41 14.35 -11.22
C PRO A 33 30.05 14.09 -9.85
N SER A 34 31.25 14.62 -9.63
CA SER A 34 31.98 14.42 -8.39
C SER A 34 31.33 15.09 -7.17
N ASP A 35 30.47 16.07 -7.42
CA ASP A 35 29.68 16.82 -6.44
C ASP A 35 28.28 16.23 -6.20
N LEU A 36 27.91 15.15 -6.89
CA LEU A 36 26.70 14.39 -6.60
C LEU A 36 26.98 13.44 -5.43
N GLU A 37 26.44 13.79 -4.26
CA GLU A 37 26.53 12.98 -3.04
C GLU A 37 25.15 12.64 -2.50
N GLY A 38 25.02 11.46 -1.90
CA GLY A 38 23.81 11.02 -1.20
C GLY A 38 23.18 9.78 -1.80
N HIS A 39 21.86 9.66 -1.66
CA HIS A 39 21.14 8.41 -1.93
C HIS A 39 19.89 8.65 -2.78
N ALA A 40 19.63 7.76 -3.73
CA ALA A 40 18.37 7.71 -4.47
C ALA A 40 17.66 6.37 -4.21
N PHE A 41 16.37 6.43 -3.87
CA PHE A 41 15.57 5.25 -3.54
C PHE A 41 14.43 5.05 -4.53
N TRP A 42 14.22 3.81 -4.97
CA TRP A 42 13.08 3.45 -5.82
C TRP A 42 12.47 2.14 -5.37
N LEU A 43 11.16 2.06 -5.46
CA LEU A 43 10.37 0.90 -5.10
C LEU A 43 9.64 0.41 -6.34
N VAL A 44 9.77 -0.87 -6.65
CA VAL A 44 9.22 -1.45 -7.87
C VAL A 44 8.43 -2.71 -7.53
N PRO A 45 7.14 -2.82 -7.92
CA PRO A 45 6.43 -4.09 -7.92
C PRO A 45 7.12 -5.09 -8.86
N THR A 46 7.40 -6.29 -8.36
CA THR A 46 7.99 -7.36 -9.17
C THR A 46 6.91 -8.23 -9.78
N PRO A 47 6.94 -8.50 -11.09
CA PRO A 47 6.01 -9.42 -11.73
C PRO A 47 5.94 -10.74 -10.96
N GLN A 48 4.74 -11.31 -10.86
CA GLN A 48 4.51 -12.60 -10.23
C GLN A 48 3.98 -13.58 -11.29
N ASP A 49 4.18 -14.87 -11.07
CA ASP A 49 3.68 -15.90 -11.97
C ASP A 49 2.15 -15.92 -12.10
N GLY A 50 1.68 -16.21 -13.31
CA GLY A 50 0.25 -16.35 -13.64
C GLY A 50 -0.42 -15.02 -13.99
N ASP A 51 -1.74 -14.95 -13.80
CA ASP A 51 -2.56 -13.77 -14.16
C ASP A 51 -2.55 -12.69 -13.06
N ILE A 52 -1.42 -12.53 -12.36
CA ILE A 52 -1.27 -11.54 -11.28
C ILE A 52 -0.96 -10.18 -11.92
N PRO A 53 -1.80 -9.15 -11.72
CA PRO A 53 -1.49 -7.82 -12.21
C PRO A 53 -0.14 -7.35 -11.67
N TRP A 54 0.66 -6.69 -12.51
CA TRP A 54 2.02 -6.27 -12.14
C TRP A 54 2.07 -5.43 -10.85
N PHE A 55 1.11 -4.52 -10.66
CA PHE A 55 0.99 -3.69 -9.45
C PHE A 55 0.66 -4.47 -8.16
N ASN A 56 0.23 -5.74 -8.25
CA ASN A 56 0.02 -6.61 -7.09
C ASN A 56 1.27 -7.42 -6.72
N GLY A 57 2.39 -7.19 -7.41
CA GLY A 57 3.65 -7.88 -7.18
C GLY A 57 4.31 -7.58 -5.83
N TYR A 58 5.29 -8.40 -5.43
CA TYR A 58 6.10 -8.07 -4.25
C TYR A 58 6.96 -6.84 -4.53
N ALA A 59 7.17 -6.02 -3.52
CA ALA A 59 8.06 -4.87 -3.60
C ALA A 59 9.53 -5.30 -3.66
N GLN A 60 10.27 -4.73 -4.62
CA GLN A 60 11.72 -4.68 -4.61
C GLN A 60 12.15 -3.24 -4.37
N LEU A 61 12.97 -3.03 -3.35
CA LEU A 61 13.54 -1.73 -3.01
C LEU A 61 14.95 -1.64 -3.56
N TYR A 62 15.27 -0.50 -4.18
CA TYR A 62 16.58 -0.17 -4.74
C TYR A 62 17.09 1.10 -4.07
N ARG A 63 18.39 1.14 -3.79
CA ARG A 63 19.13 2.31 -3.33
C ARG A 63 20.38 2.46 -4.18
N LEU A 64 20.55 3.64 -4.79
CA LEU A 64 21.83 4.06 -5.33
C LEU A 64 22.53 4.98 -4.35
N ASP A 65 23.79 4.70 -4.08
CA ASP A 65 24.66 5.54 -3.26
C ASP A 65 25.64 6.27 -4.19
N PHE A 66 25.67 7.60 -4.11
CA PHE A 66 26.56 8.46 -4.88
C PHE A 66 27.62 9.04 -3.97
N GLN A 67 28.89 8.85 -4.33
CA GLN A 67 30.00 9.43 -3.58
C GLN A 67 31.19 9.67 -4.51
N SER A 68 31.62 10.92 -4.64
CA SER A 68 32.86 11.31 -5.34
C SER A 68 33.02 10.68 -6.73
N GLY A 69 31.94 10.67 -7.53
CA GLY A 69 31.94 10.11 -8.90
C GLY A 69 31.79 8.58 -8.98
N GLN A 70 31.54 7.90 -7.85
CA GLN A 70 31.23 6.47 -7.78
C GLN A 70 29.74 6.24 -7.52
N ILE A 71 29.23 5.10 -7.98
CA ILE A 71 27.86 4.65 -7.73
C ILE A 71 27.87 3.22 -7.22
N HIS A 72 27.26 3.03 -6.06
CA HIS A 72 26.99 1.72 -5.50
C HIS A 72 25.49 1.41 -5.57
N LEU A 73 25.14 0.17 -5.93
CA LEU A 73 23.76 -0.32 -5.97
C LEU A 73 23.51 -1.31 -4.85
N LYS A 74 22.48 -1.03 -4.06
CA LYS A 74 21.88 -1.99 -3.15
C LYS A 74 20.43 -2.27 -3.52
N SER A 75 20.01 -3.53 -3.46
CA SER A 75 18.60 -3.89 -3.59
C SER A 75 18.21 -5.00 -2.62
N GLU A 76 16.97 -4.94 -2.12
CA GLU A 76 16.39 -5.95 -1.22
C GLU A 76 14.89 -6.08 -1.49
N GLN A 77 14.37 -7.30 -1.38
CA GLN A 77 12.92 -7.49 -1.42
C GLN A 77 12.28 -6.95 -0.13
N PHE A 78 11.26 -6.11 -0.27
CA PHE A 78 10.55 -5.55 0.87
C PHE A 78 9.51 -6.52 1.42
N ARG A 79 9.88 -7.24 2.49
CA ARG A 79 9.11 -8.37 3.02
C ARG A 79 8.35 -8.01 4.29
N THR A 80 7.16 -7.41 4.15
CA THR A 80 6.26 -7.22 5.29
C THR A 80 5.82 -8.57 5.88
N PRO A 81 5.28 -8.61 7.12
CA PRO A 81 4.78 -9.87 7.70
C PRO A 81 3.77 -10.62 6.82
N SER A 82 2.93 -9.89 6.07
CA SER A 82 1.95 -10.50 5.14
C SER A 82 2.61 -11.11 3.89
N VAL A 83 3.71 -10.51 3.40
CA VAL A 83 4.51 -11.04 2.29
C VAL A 83 5.25 -12.30 2.72
N ILE A 84 5.89 -12.26 3.90
CA ILE A 84 6.55 -13.44 4.48
C ILE A 84 5.55 -14.58 4.66
N CYS A 85 4.36 -14.27 5.19
CA CYS A 85 3.30 -15.26 5.38
C CYS A 85 2.90 -15.91 4.05
N ASP A 86 2.63 -15.12 3.02
CA ASP A 86 2.29 -15.62 1.68
C ASP A 86 3.40 -16.46 1.06
N GLN A 87 4.66 -16.03 1.15
CA GLN A 87 5.79 -16.81 0.65
C GLN A 87 5.91 -18.16 1.36
N LYS A 88 5.79 -18.19 2.70
CA LYS A 88 5.84 -19.44 3.47
C LYS A 88 4.67 -20.37 3.17
N ILE A 89 3.48 -19.80 2.99
CA ILE A 89 2.27 -20.49 2.51
C ILE A 89 2.52 -21.16 1.15
N ASN A 90 3.21 -20.50 0.22
CA ASN A 90 3.48 -21.06 -1.10
C ASN A 90 4.70 -22.01 -1.16
N GLU A 91 5.76 -21.75 -0.39
CA GLU A 91 6.98 -22.58 -0.30
C GLU A 91 6.71 -23.95 0.35
N GLN A 92 6.01 -23.93 1.49
CA GLN A 92 5.72 -25.12 2.28
C GLN A 92 4.26 -25.08 2.72
N PRO A 93 3.33 -25.41 1.81
CA PRO A 93 1.90 -25.37 2.12
C PRO A 93 1.58 -26.43 3.17
N TRP A 94 1.67 -26.10 4.47
CA TRP A 94 1.50 -27.05 5.58
C TRP A 94 0.18 -27.85 5.51
N TRP A 95 -0.83 -27.32 4.83
CA TRP A 95 -2.08 -28.04 4.57
C TRP A 95 -1.93 -29.22 3.57
N THR A 96 -0.81 -29.37 2.86
CA THR A 96 -0.53 -30.57 2.06
C THR A 96 -0.32 -31.81 2.92
N TYR A 97 0.01 -31.65 4.20
CA TYR A 97 0.08 -32.74 5.18
C TYR A 97 -1.29 -33.11 5.76
N LEU A 98 -2.36 -32.38 5.40
CA LEU A 98 -3.72 -32.66 5.84
C LEU A 98 -4.46 -33.59 4.87
N THR A 99 -5.46 -34.31 5.39
CA THR A 99 -6.35 -35.17 4.60
C THR A 99 -7.17 -34.36 3.58
N ASN A 100 -7.64 -35.00 2.51
CA ASN A 100 -8.23 -34.37 1.32
C ASN A 100 -9.22 -33.21 1.61
N TRP A 101 -10.18 -33.41 2.52
CA TRP A 101 -11.19 -32.39 2.82
C TRP A 101 -10.61 -31.19 3.60
N ARG A 102 -9.68 -31.44 4.52
CA ARG A 102 -8.97 -30.39 5.26
C ARG A 102 -8.02 -29.64 4.34
N LYS A 103 -7.28 -30.33 3.47
CA LYS A 103 -6.41 -29.72 2.47
C LYS A 103 -7.18 -28.74 1.57
N LEU A 104 -8.38 -29.12 1.13
CA LEU A 104 -9.25 -28.26 0.32
C LEU A 104 -9.72 -27.03 1.10
N LEU A 105 -10.18 -27.21 2.34
CA LEU A 105 -10.64 -26.10 3.19
C LEU A 105 -9.49 -25.15 3.57
N PHE A 106 -8.39 -25.67 4.12
CA PHE A 106 -7.28 -24.85 4.61
C PHE A 106 -6.46 -24.21 3.47
N GLY A 107 -6.18 -24.95 2.39
CA GLY A 107 -5.52 -24.37 1.21
C GLY A 107 -6.38 -23.32 0.50
N GLY A 108 -7.71 -23.43 0.63
CA GLY A 108 -8.67 -22.45 0.14
C GLY A 108 -8.69 -21.14 0.91
N LEU A 109 -8.71 -21.25 2.24
CA LEU A 109 -9.02 -20.13 3.14
C LEU A 109 -7.81 -19.24 3.50
N TYR A 110 -6.58 -19.77 3.40
CA TYR A 110 -5.39 -19.05 3.86
C TYR A 110 -4.54 -18.48 2.72
N LYS A 111 -4.64 -19.02 1.50
CA LYS A 111 -3.86 -18.54 0.36
C LYS A 111 -4.29 -17.13 -0.07
N PHE A 112 -3.33 -16.22 -0.26
CA PHE A 112 -3.60 -14.92 -0.89
C PHE A 112 -3.77 -15.09 -2.40
N ARG A 113 -4.90 -14.60 -2.92
CA ARG A 113 -5.31 -14.75 -4.31
C ARG A 113 -5.57 -13.39 -4.94
N ASN A 114 -5.30 -13.30 -6.23
CA ASN A 114 -5.81 -12.22 -7.07
C ASN A 114 -7.23 -12.61 -7.46
N LEU A 115 -8.19 -11.99 -6.81
CA LEU A 115 -9.59 -12.19 -7.12
C LEU A 115 -10.06 -10.99 -7.96
N GLY A 116 -9.39 -10.68 -9.07
CA GLY A 116 -9.88 -9.68 -10.04
C GLY A 116 -9.68 -8.19 -9.69
N GLY A 117 -8.94 -7.84 -8.64
CA GLY A 117 -8.79 -6.44 -8.19
C GLY A 117 -7.42 -6.00 -7.70
N LEU A 118 -7.40 -4.83 -7.04
CA LEU A 118 -6.21 -4.05 -6.66
C LEU A 118 -5.44 -4.56 -5.43
N ALA A 119 -5.86 -5.68 -4.86
CA ALA A 119 -5.20 -6.27 -3.72
C ALA A 119 -5.29 -7.79 -3.77
N ARG A 120 -4.35 -8.45 -3.10
CA ARG A 120 -4.35 -9.91 -2.92
C ARG A 120 -5.07 -10.25 -1.62
N LEU A 121 -6.10 -11.07 -1.71
CA LEU A 121 -7.00 -11.38 -0.59
C LEU A 121 -6.90 -12.84 -0.17
N SER A 122 -6.97 -13.07 1.14
CA SER A 122 -7.09 -14.37 1.78
C SER A 122 -8.34 -14.36 2.66
N PRO A 123 -9.30 -15.28 2.47
CA PRO A 123 -10.54 -15.29 3.25
C PRO A 123 -10.32 -15.25 4.77
N ARG A 124 -9.26 -15.88 5.27
CA ARG A 124 -8.97 -15.95 6.72
C ARG A 124 -7.90 -14.98 7.18
N LEU A 125 -6.90 -14.67 6.34
CA LEU A 125 -5.80 -13.78 6.73
C LEU A 125 -6.09 -12.31 6.46
N GLY A 126 -6.93 -11.99 5.48
CA GLY A 126 -7.25 -10.63 5.06
C GLY A 126 -6.47 -10.20 3.83
N VAL A 127 -5.94 -8.99 3.84
CA VAL A 127 -5.29 -8.36 2.68
C VAL A 127 -3.79 -8.45 2.78
N GLN A 128 -3.13 -8.77 1.67
CA GLN A 128 -1.69 -8.63 1.60
C GLN A 128 -1.31 -7.15 1.59
N ASN A 129 -0.29 -6.81 2.38
CA ASN A 129 0.31 -5.50 2.44
C ASN A 129 1.71 -5.56 1.83
N GLN A 130 1.82 -5.44 0.50
CA GLN A 130 3.11 -5.54 -0.19
C GLN A 130 3.99 -4.30 -0.01
N CYS A 131 3.42 -3.14 0.39
CA CYS A 131 4.12 -1.85 0.46
C CYS A 131 4.99 -1.62 -0.80
N ASN A 132 4.37 -1.64 -1.98
CA ASN A 132 5.06 -1.69 -3.27
C ASN A 132 4.79 -0.47 -4.17
N THR A 133 4.12 0.56 -3.65
CA THR A 133 3.54 1.61 -4.49
C THR A 133 4.29 2.94 -4.38
N GLY A 134 4.48 3.45 -3.17
CA GLY A 134 5.12 4.74 -2.93
C GLY A 134 6.20 4.68 -1.85
N LEU A 135 7.07 5.68 -1.87
CA LEU A 135 8.05 5.97 -0.82
C LEU A 135 7.82 7.39 -0.32
N GLN A 136 7.92 7.60 0.99
CA GLN A 136 7.92 8.92 1.60
C GLN A 136 9.13 9.05 2.51
N ALA A 137 9.95 10.06 2.23
CA ALA A 137 10.99 10.51 3.15
C ALA A 137 10.45 11.59 4.09
N PHE A 138 10.92 11.59 5.33
CA PHE A 138 10.63 12.59 6.34
C PHE A 138 11.81 12.69 7.30
N LYS A 139 11.97 13.84 7.97
CA LYS A 139 13.03 13.99 8.97
C LYS A 139 12.63 13.40 10.32
N ASP A 140 13.58 12.74 10.96
CA ASP A 140 13.46 12.30 12.34
C ASP A 140 13.43 13.53 13.27
N PRO A 141 12.44 13.62 14.18
CA PRO A 141 12.27 14.79 15.04
C PRO A 141 13.36 14.93 16.11
N ASP A 142 14.09 13.86 16.46
CA ASP A 142 15.07 13.88 17.55
C ASP A 142 16.50 14.18 17.06
N ASN A 143 16.83 13.92 15.79
CA ASN A 143 18.21 13.99 15.30
C ASN A 143 18.40 14.54 13.87
N ASP A 144 17.34 15.05 13.23
CA ASP A 144 17.35 15.65 11.89
C ASP A 144 17.85 14.71 10.76
N SER A 145 18.03 13.41 11.06
CA SER A 145 18.33 12.38 10.05
C SER A 145 17.09 12.07 9.20
N TRP A 146 17.29 11.48 8.03
CA TRP A 146 16.19 11.04 7.19
C TRP A 146 15.69 9.67 7.61
N ARG A 147 14.38 9.52 7.66
CA ARG A 147 13.65 8.24 7.74
C ARG A 147 12.76 8.12 6.51
N MET A 148 12.44 6.88 6.15
CA MET A 148 11.56 6.61 5.02
C MET A 148 10.59 5.47 5.32
N PHE A 149 9.45 5.52 4.65
CA PHE A 149 8.49 4.43 4.66
C PHE A 149 7.94 4.12 3.27
N ALA A 150 7.54 2.86 3.10
CA ALA A 150 6.90 2.36 1.89
C ALA A 150 5.39 2.19 2.08
N THR A 151 4.63 2.47 1.04
CA THR A 151 3.16 2.56 1.07
C THR A 151 2.50 1.63 0.05
N ILE A 152 1.20 1.39 0.26
CA ILE A 152 0.27 0.75 -0.68
C ILE A 152 -1.15 1.21 -0.33
N ASP A 153 -2.05 1.24 -1.31
CA ASP A 153 -3.41 1.73 -1.10
C ASP A 153 -4.24 0.93 -0.08
N SER A 154 -3.89 -0.34 0.17
CA SER A 154 -4.72 -1.28 0.95
C SER A 154 -4.08 -1.75 2.27
N GLY A 155 -3.04 -1.07 2.74
CA GLY A 155 -2.29 -1.43 3.94
C GLY A 155 -1.77 -0.23 4.71
N ARG A 156 -1.26 -0.50 5.92
CA ARG A 156 -0.52 0.51 6.68
C ARG A 156 0.87 0.69 6.06
N PRO A 157 1.39 1.91 5.95
CA PRO A 157 2.78 2.14 5.56
C PRO A 157 3.76 1.45 6.51
N PHE A 158 4.94 1.10 6.00
CA PHE A 158 6.02 0.48 6.78
C PHE A 158 7.30 1.30 6.67
N GLU A 159 7.83 1.71 7.81
CA GLU A 159 9.20 2.21 7.87
C GLU A 159 10.20 1.10 7.59
N PHE A 160 11.34 1.48 7.05
CA PHE A 160 12.44 0.57 6.76
C PHE A 160 13.78 1.19 7.10
N ASP A 161 14.73 0.31 7.35
CA ASP A 161 16.10 0.69 7.64
C ASP A 161 16.80 1.09 6.34
N LEU A 162 17.34 2.31 6.28
CA LEU A 162 17.90 2.88 5.04
C LEU A 162 19.21 2.23 4.61
N GLU A 163 19.88 1.47 5.49
CA GLU A 163 21.14 0.77 5.22
C GLU A 163 20.92 -0.65 4.70
N THR A 164 20.00 -1.38 5.31
CA THR A 164 19.70 -2.78 5.02
C THR A 164 18.51 -2.96 4.08
N LEU A 165 17.71 -1.90 3.88
CA LEU A 165 16.49 -1.87 3.07
C LEU A 165 15.37 -2.79 3.59
N LYS A 166 15.48 -3.27 4.84
CA LYS A 166 14.51 -4.19 5.45
C LYS A 166 13.41 -3.45 6.19
N PRO A 167 12.15 -3.91 6.12
CA PRO A 167 11.06 -3.34 6.91
C PRO A 167 11.35 -3.43 8.41
N VAL A 168 11.08 -2.35 9.14
CA VAL A 168 11.27 -2.26 10.59
C VAL A 168 9.94 -2.40 11.31
N THR A 169 8.99 -1.50 11.03
CA THR A 169 7.69 -1.45 11.72
C THR A 169 6.62 -0.77 10.86
N PRO A 170 5.33 -1.12 10.99
CA PRO A 170 4.26 -0.31 10.43
C PRO A 170 4.20 1.06 11.12
N ILE A 171 3.81 2.10 10.38
CA ILE A 171 3.57 3.43 10.95
C ILE A 171 2.28 3.42 11.77
N GLY A 172 2.36 3.97 12.98
CA GLY A 172 1.27 4.06 13.94
C GLY A 172 0.87 2.71 14.55
N GLU A 173 0.33 2.75 15.75
CA GLU A 173 -0.27 1.58 16.38
C GLU A 173 -1.48 1.10 15.59
N ARG A 174 -1.75 -0.21 15.63
CA ARG A 174 -2.93 -0.77 14.95
C ARG A 174 -4.25 -0.15 15.43
N SER A 175 -4.30 0.34 16.67
CA SER A 175 -5.49 0.96 17.27
C SER A 175 -5.80 2.35 16.71
N GLU A 176 -4.83 3.00 16.09
CA GLU A 176 -4.97 4.37 15.54
C GLU A 176 -5.63 4.37 14.17
N TRP A 177 -5.40 3.30 13.42
CA TRP A 177 -5.94 3.12 12.08
C TRP A 177 -7.39 2.64 12.12
N VAL A 178 -8.20 3.13 11.19
CA VAL A 178 -9.55 2.61 10.98
C VAL A 178 -9.53 1.59 9.84
N PRO A 179 -9.73 0.30 10.13
CA PRO A 179 -9.76 -0.72 9.09
C PRO A 179 -11.09 -0.67 8.32
N LEU A 180 -11.07 -1.12 7.07
CA LEU A 180 -12.28 -1.48 6.36
C LEU A 180 -12.79 -2.81 6.95
N GLU A 181 -13.73 -2.73 7.89
CA GLU A 181 -14.33 -3.89 8.54
C GLU A 181 -15.50 -4.44 7.73
N ILE A 182 -15.43 -5.69 7.27
CA ILE A 182 -16.62 -6.37 6.77
C ILE A 182 -17.50 -6.74 7.97
N ASN A 183 -18.49 -5.91 8.29
CA ASN A 183 -19.39 -6.04 9.44
C ASN A 183 -20.70 -6.77 9.12
N GLY A 184 -20.61 -7.84 8.33
CA GLY A 184 -21.75 -8.69 7.99
C GLY A 184 -22.02 -8.81 6.50
N ILE A 185 -22.96 -9.71 6.18
CA ILE A 185 -23.48 -9.89 4.84
C ILE A 185 -24.94 -9.46 4.90
N ARG A 186 -25.38 -8.61 3.97
CA ARG A 186 -26.77 -8.13 3.95
C ARG A 186 -27.72 -9.32 3.90
N GLY A 187 -28.53 -9.51 4.95
CA GLY A 187 -29.48 -10.63 5.09
C GLY A 187 -28.97 -11.86 5.85
N VAL A 188 -27.70 -11.91 6.27
CA VAL A 188 -27.13 -13.03 7.07
C VAL A 188 -26.76 -12.58 8.50
N GLY A 189 -26.75 -11.27 8.77
CA GLY A 189 -26.42 -10.67 10.07
C GLY A 189 -24.95 -10.27 10.19
N ASP A 190 -24.59 -9.74 11.37
CA ASP A 190 -23.25 -9.23 11.66
C ASP A 190 -22.26 -10.39 11.80
N ILE A 191 -21.38 -10.55 10.80
CA ILE A 191 -20.26 -11.50 10.84
C ILE A 191 -18.99 -10.68 10.85
N LYS A 192 -18.37 -10.54 12.02
CA LYS A 192 -17.03 -9.96 12.14
C LYS A 192 -16.00 -11.02 11.78
N ILE A 193 -15.28 -10.80 10.69
CA ILE A 193 -14.13 -11.65 10.34
C ILE A 193 -12.87 -11.02 10.93
N PRO A 194 -12.27 -11.58 12.00
CA PRO A 194 -11.05 -11.03 12.57
C PRO A 194 -9.87 -11.38 11.66
N TRP A 195 -9.63 -10.55 10.66
CA TRP A 195 -8.46 -10.66 9.79
C TRP A 195 -7.18 -10.31 10.54
N ILE A 196 -6.17 -11.17 10.37
CA ILE A 196 -4.85 -10.96 10.92
C ILE A 196 -4.22 -9.72 10.26
N PHE A 197 -4.38 -9.61 8.94
CA PHE A 197 -3.99 -8.48 8.11
C PHE A 197 -5.26 -7.74 7.62
N PRO A 198 -5.84 -6.85 8.43
CA PRO A 198 -7.02 -6.09 8.03
C PRO A 198 -6.66 -5.11 6.92
N MET A 199 -7.65 -4.82 6.08
CA MET A 199 -7.52 -3.80 5.04
C MET A 199 -7.53 -2.43 5.68
N HIS A 200 -6.48 -1.64 5.46
CA HIS A 200 -6.47 -0.22 5.81
C HIS A 200 -6.34 0.54 4.51
N MET A 201 -7.41 1.20 4.10
CA MET A 201 -7.33 1.96 2.87
C MET A 201 -6.63 3.28 3.15
N SER A 202 -5.46 3.47 2.55
CA SER A 202 -4.68 4.69 2.70
C SER A 202 -4.22 5.20 1.34
N GLY A 203 -3.95 6.48 1.19
CA GLY A 203 -3.35 6.98 -0.04
C GLY A 203 -1.90 6.48 -0.16
N ALA A 204 -1.52 5.91 -1.30
CA ALA A 204 -0.14 5.49 -1.54
C ALA A 204 0.84 6.68 -1.57
N HIS A 205 0.38 7.84 -2.01
CA HIS A 205 1.19 9.06 -2.03
C HIS A 205 0.76 10.01 -0.90
N THR A 206 1.51 9.93 0.20
CA THR A 206 1.43 10.83 1.35
C THR A 206 2.07 12.17 1.03
N ALA A 207 1.99 13.12 1.96
CA ALA A 207 2.66 14.40 1.83
C ALA A 207 3.46 14.72 3.08
N TYR A 208 4.69 15.20 2.92
CA TYR A 208 5.55 15.68 4.00
C TYR A 208 5.73 17.19 3.87
N ASP A 209 5.57 17.91 4.98
CA ASP A 209 5.86 19.33 5.06
C ASP A 209 7.24 19.54 5.70
N GLU A 210 8.17 20.11 4.94
CA GLU A 210 9.51 20.39 5.46
C GLU A 210 9.52 21.54 6.48
N ASP A 211 8.59 22.49 6.43
CA ASP A 211 8.56 23.61 7.35
C ASP A 211 8.05 23.18 8.73
N THR A 212 7.00 22.35 8.77
CA THR A 212 6.41 21.86 10.03
C THR A 212 6.95 20.50 10.46
N LYS A 213 7.69 19.80 9.59
CA LYS A 213 8.18 18.42 9.79
C LYS A 213 7.04 17.40 10.00
N GLU A 214 5.84 17.69 9.52
CA GLU A 214 4.67 16.84 9.64
C GLU A 214 4.44 15.99 8.38
N VAL A 215 4.00 14.75 8.57
CA VAL A 215 3.51 13.86 7.51
C VAL A 215 1.99 13.81 7.55
N PHE A 216 1.37 13.99 6.38
CA PHE A 216 -0.07 13.90 6.16
C PHE A 216 -0.39 12.59 5.43
N ILE A 217 -1.33 11.84 5.99
CA ILE A 217 -1.79 10.55 5.46
C ILE A 217 -3.30 10.54 5.44
N ILE A 218 -3.90 10.09 4.34
CA ILE A 218 -5.36 9.87 4.28
C ILE A 218 -5.67 8.41 4.61
N ASN A 219 -6.71 8.18 5.42
CA ASN A 219 -7.33 6.88 5.61
C ASN A 219 -8.81 6.96 5.23
N CYS A 220 -9.24 6.13 4.27
CA CYS A 220 -10.60 6.13 3.77
C CYS A 220 -11.35 4.87 4.20
N ILE A 221 -12.64 4.99 4.40
CA ILE A 221 -13.57 3.89 4.59
C ILE A 221 -14.59 4.01 3.46
N PHE A 222 -14.64 3.00 2.62
CA PHE A 222 -15.53 3.00 1.47
C PHE A 222 -16.76 2.17 1.77
N GLU A 223 -17.87 2.55 1.15
CA GLU A 223 -19.05 1.70 1.13
C GLU A 223 -18.74 0.43 0.31
N ILE A 224 -19.08 -0.74 0.86
CA ILE A 224 -19.04 -2.01 0.14
C ILE A 224 -20.50 -2.44 -0.14
N PRO A 225 -21.00 -2.23 -1.38
CA PRO A 225 -22.33 -2.69 -1.75
C PRO A 225 -22.45 -4.20 -1.51
N SER A 226 -23.53 -4.63 -0.84
CA SER A 226 -23.87 -6.02 -0.43
C SER A 226 -23.39 -6.48 0.96
N PHE A 227 -22.47 -5.74 1.61
CA PHE A 227 -21.96 -6.09 2.96
C PHE A 227 -22.45 -5.16 4.09
N GLY A 228 -23.48 -4.35 3.81
CA GLY A 228 -24.54 -3.98 4.76
C GLY A 228 -24.25 -3.00 5.90
N VAL A 229 -23.02 -2.77 6.39
CA VAL A 229 -22.84 -2.07 7.69
C VAL A 229 -21.59 -1.18 7.77
N ILE A 230 -21.02 -0.72 6.65
CA ILE A 230 -19.88 0.20 6.69
C ILE A 230 -20.35 1.58 6.29
N GLU A 231 -20.43 2.50 7.26
CA GLU A 231 -20.62 3.92 6.98
C GLU A 231 -19.31 4.46 6.36
N PRO A 232 -19.36 4.98 5.11
CA PRO A 232 -18.19 5.52 4.48
C PRO A 232 -17.69 6.75 5.23
N ASP A 233 -16.37 6.92 5.26
CA ASP A 233 -15.71 7.95 6.05
C ASP A 233 -14.32 8.28 5.49
N ALA A 234 -13.78 9.42 5.89
CA ALA A 234 -12.45 9.84 5.50
C ALA A 234 -11.77 10.58 6.66
N TYR A 235 -10.53 10.21 6.90
CA TYR A 235 -9.69 10.78 7.94
C TYR A 235 -8.39 11.30 7.37
N ILE A 236 -7.91 12.42 7.90
CA ILE A 236 -6.52 12.84 7.72
C ILE A 236 -5.78 12.60 9.03
N TYR A 237 -4.65 11.91 8.92
CA TYR A 237 -3.71 11.69 10.01
C TYR A 237 -2.54 12.65 9.80
N VAL A 238 -2.24 13.42 10.84
CA VAL A 238 -1.04 14.25 10.92
C VAL A 238 -0.08 13.57 11.89
N TRP A 239 1.15 13.39 11.46
CA TRP A 239 2.17 12.66 12.20
C TRP A 239 3.48 13.44 12.26
N ASP A 240 4.10 13.47 13.44
CA ASP A 240 5.37 14.15 13.72
C ASP A 240 6.60 13.22 13.59
N GLY A 241 6.38 11.96 13.21
CA GLY A 241 7.46 10.96 13.10
C GLY A 241 7.69 10.11 14.36
N LYS A 242 7.00 10.38 15.48
CA LYS A 242 7.26 9.71 16.77
C LYS A 242 6.02 9.44 17.62
N SER A 243 5.14 10.43 17.71
CA SER A 243 3.94 10.38 18.52
C SER A 243 2.82 9.60 17.83
N ARG A 244 1.72 9.42 18.56
CA ARG A 244 0.45 8.98 17.99
C ARG A 244 -0.05 9.98 16.96
N PHE A 245 -0.81 9.51 15.98
CA PHE A 245 -1.44 10.38 14.99
C PHE A 245 -2.40 11.36 15.65
N ASN A 246 -2.32 12.61 15.20
CA ASN A 246 -3.48 13.48 15.28
C ASN A 246 -4.42 13.10 14.13
N ARG A 247 -5.50 12.40 14.48
CA ARG A 247 -6.52 11.92 13.55
C ARG A 247 -7.71 12.85 13.55
N THR A 248 -8.03 13.41 12.39
CA THR A 248 -9.23 14.24 12.18
C THR A 248 -10.16 13.61 11.14
N GLN A 249 -11.43 13.39 11.52
CA GLN A 249 -12.50 13.02 10.59
C GLN A 249 -12.85 14.23 9.72
N ILE A 250 -12.96 14.01 8.40
CA ILE A 250 -13.25 15.10 7.47
C ILE A 250 -14.75 15.23 7.29
N ILE A 251 -15.28 16.42 7.58
CA ILE A 251 -16.70 16.74 7.49
C ILE A 251 -16.96 17.68 6.30
N ASP A 252 -17.91 17.33 5.44
CA ASP A 252 -18.41 18.26 4.43
C ASP A 252 -19.28 19.32 5.12
N LYS A 253 -18.74 20.55 5.23
CA LYS A 253 -19.42 21.68 5.89
C LYS A 253 -20.77 22.05 5.26
N ARG A 254 -21.02 21.67 4.01
CA ARG A 254 -22.30 21.99 3.32
C ARG A 254 -23.43 21.08 3.78
N THR A 255 -23.11 19.84 4.13
CA THR A 255 -24.08 18.80 4.51
C THR A 255 -23.99 18.44 5.99
N ASN A 256 -22.91 18.83 6.67
CA ASN A 256 -22.55 18.43 8.03
C ASN A 256 -22.48 16.91 8.20
N GLN A 257 -22.00 16.21 7.16
CA GLN A 257 -21.81 14.75 7.13
C GLN A 257 -20.34 14.41 6.85
N PRO A 258 -19.87 13.21 7.22
CA PRO A 258 -18.55 12.74 6.83
C PRO A 258 -18.33 12.81 5.31
N VAL A 259 -17.11 13.15 4.89
CA VAL A 259 -16.72 13.13 3.49
C VAL A 259 -16.68 11.69 3.00
N VAL A 260 -17.45 11.42 1.94
CA VAL A 260 -17.49 10.12 1.27
C VAL A 260 -16.63 10.19 0.01
N ILE A 261 -15.54 9.43 -0.01
CA ILE A 261 -14.76 9.20 -1.24
C ILE A 261 -15.52 8.17 -2.09
N LYS A 262 -15.91 8.57 -3.30
CA LYS A 262 -16.80 7.78 -4.16
C LYS A 262 -16.05 6.78 -5.03
N GLN A 263 -14.81 7.08 -5.38
CA GLN A 263 -14.01 6.27 -6.28
C GLN A 263 -12.73 5.79 -5.59
N SER A 264 -11.74 6.68 -5.43
CA SER A 264 -10.51 6.41 -4.69
C SER A 264 -9.69 7.69 -4.51
N THR A 265 -8.93 7.74 -3.43
CA THR A 265 -7.88 8.72 -3.21
C THR A 265 -6.52 8.02 -3.17
N HIS A 266 -5.84 7.99 -4.33
CA HIS A 266 -4.51 7.41 -4.44
C HIS A 266 -3.40 8.32 -3.87
N GLN A 267 -3.64 9.64 -3.93
CA GLN A 267 -2.69 10.68 -3.56
C GLN A 267 -3.40 11.85 -2.88
N ILE A 268 -2.69 12.48 -1.93
CA ILE A 268 -3.03 13.82 -1.44
C ILE A 268 -1.92 14.82 -1.80
N ALA A 269 -2.24 16.10 -1.75
CA ALA A 269 -1.25 17.16 -1.82
C ALA A 269 -1.43 18.12 -0.64
N ILE A 270 -0.39 18.87 -0.31
CA ILE A 270 -0.45 19.93 0.69
C ILE A 270 -0.03 21.27 0.09
N THR A 271 -0.57 22.32 0.68
CA THR A 271 -0.15 23.70 0.51
C THR A 271 0.14 24.28 1.90
N LYS A 272 0.56 25.54 1.94
CA LYS A 272 0.68 26.28 3.20
C LYS A 272 -0.59 26.19 4.06
N ASN A 273 -1.77 26.21 3.44
CA ASN A 273 -3.03 26.38 4.18
C ASN A 273 -4.01 25.20 4.06
N TYR A 274 -3.82 24.30 3.10
CA TYR A 274 -4.77 23.23 2.80
C TYR A 274 -4.09 21.89 2.59
N VAL A 275 -4.78 20.83 3.02
CA VAL A 275 -4.64 19.49 2.47
C VAL A 275 -5.66 19.34 1.33
N VAL A 276 -5.20 18.87 0.18
CA VAL A 276 -6.00 18.67 -1.03
C VAL A 276 -6.21 17.18 -1.21
N ILE A 277 -7.47 16.75 -1.12
CA ILE A 277 -7.89 15.36 -1.34
C ILE A 277 -8.55 15.28 -2.70
N ILE A 278 -8.07 14.38 -3.57
CA ILE A 278 -8.60 14.21 -4.92
C ILE A 278 -9.30 12.85 -4.99
N ASP A 279 -10.63 12.87 -5.10
CA ASP A 279 -11.46 11.70 -5.40
C ASP A 279 -11.38 11.43 -6.90
N THR A 280 -10.35 10.66 -7.27
CA THR A 280 -9.94 10.41 -8.65
C THR A 280 -10.82 9.38 -9.34
N ALA A 281 -10.93 9.46 -10.66
CA ALA A 281 -11.54 8.44 -11.53
C ALA A 281 -10.72 7.15 -11.54
N PHE A 282 -10.60 6.51 -10.38
CA PHE A 282 -10.04 5.20 -10.15
C PHE A 282 -10.96 4.51 -9.17
N ARG A 283 -11.81 3.61 -9.67
CA ARG A 283 -12.85 2.99 -8.86
C ARG A 283 -12.36 1.69 -8.26
N ILE A 284 -12.35 1.60 -6.94
CA ILE A 284 -12.14 0.33 -6.25
C ILE A 284 -13.46 -0.44 -6.25
N GLU A 285 -13.50 -1.55 -6.99
CA GLU A 285 -14.70 -2.36 -7.12
C GLU A 285 -14.59 -3.63 -6.29
N TYR A 286 -15.00 -3.56 -5.03
CA TYR A 286 -14.91 -4.65 -4.06
C TYR A 286 -15.60 -5.95 -4.51
N LEU A 287 -16.74 -5.86 -5.20
CA LEU A 287 -17.38 -7.05 -5.76
C LEU A 287 -16.50 -7.70 -6.83
N ARG A 288 -15.78 -6.92 -7.63
CA ARG A 288 -14.79 -7.47 -8.56
C ARG A 288 -13.59 -8.06 -7.85
N MET A 289 -13.25 -7.58 -6.65
CA MET A 289 -12.24 -8.16 -5.76
C MET A 289 -12.68 -9.50 -5.13
N LEU A 290 -13.96 -9.86 -5.21
CA LEU A 290 -14.49 -11.11 -4.65
C LEU A 290 -14.93 -12.08 -5.75
N ASP A 291 -15.41 -11.54 -6.86
CA ASP A 291 -15.89 -12.23 -8.04
C ASP A 291 -15.34 -11.55 -9.32
N PRO A 292 -14.33 -12.15 -9.97
CA PRO A 292 -13.70 -11.56 -11.16
C PRO A 292 -14.63 -11.46 -12.37
N ASP A 293 -15.75 -12.20 -12.41
CA ASP A 293 -16.70 -12.19 -13.53
C ASP A 293 -17.64 -10.97 -13.49
N VAL A 294 -17.63 -10.21 -12.39
CA VAL A 294 -18.36 -8.94 -12.29
C VAL A 294 -17.75 -7.91 -13.24
N LYS A 295 -18.59 -7.35 -14.12
CA LYS A 295 -18.16 -6.31 -15.07
C LYS A 295 -17.81 -5.01 -14.35
N ALA A 296 -16.73 -4.36 -14.81
CA ALA A 296 -16.35 -3.03 -14.39
C ALA A 296 -17.51 -2.05 -14.58
N LYS A 297 -17.77 -1.21 -13.59
CA LYS A 297 -18.68 -0.07 -13.73
C LYS A 297 -17.92 1.11 -14.32
N PRO A 298 -18.56 1.92 -15.18
CA PRO A 298 -17.94 3.14 -15.66
C PRO A 298 -17.59 4.06 -14.48
N GLN A 299 -16.42 4.70 -14.59
CA GLN A 299 -15.97 5.73 -13.67
C GLN A 299 -16.80 7.01 -13.86
N SER A 300 -16.83 7.87 -12.83
CA SER A 300 -17.38 9.21 -12.97
C SER A 300 -16.47 10.04 -13.88
N ALA A 301 -17.04 10.77 -14.83
CA ALA A 301 -16.30 11.72 -15.66
C ALA A 301 -15.79 12.94 -14.87
N TYR A 302 -16.27 13.13 -13.64
CA TYR A 302 -15.92 14.25 -12.78
C TYR A 302 -15.22 13.74 -11.52
N ASN A 303 -14.06 14.34 -11.23
CA ASN A 303 -13.36 14.18 -9.95
C ASN A 303 -13.93 15.18 -8.94
N GLN A 304 -14.06 14.76 -7.68
CA GLN A 304 -14.34 15.68 -6.58
C GLN A 304 -13.02 16.05 -5.90
N VAL A 305 -12.85 17.34 -5.60
CA VAL A 305 -11.66 17.83 -4.87
C VAL A 305 -12.14 18.43 -3.57
N TRP A 306 -11.58 17.94 -2.46
CA TRP A 306 -11.84 18.45 -1.13
C TRP A 306 -10.64 19.26 -0.65
N LEU A 307 -10.91 20.50 -0.25
CA LEU A 307 -9.91 21.40 0.33
C LEU A 307 -10.14 21.42 1.84
N VAL A 308 -9.23 20.81 2.59
CA VAL A 308 -9.30 20.74 4.05
C VAL A 308 -8.34 21.78 4.63
N PRO A 309 -8.83 22.83 5.32
CA PRO A 309 -7.95 23.80 5.94
C PRO A 309 -7.05 23.14 6.99
N ARG A 310 -5.74 23.36 6.93
CA ARG A 310 -4.77 22.76 7.88
C ARG A 310 -5.00 23.21 9.32
N ALA A 311 -5.52 24.43 9.50
CA ALA A 311 -5.90 24.96 10.82
C ALA A 311 -7.01 24.13 11.52
N GLU A 312 -7.73 23.27 10.79
CA GLU A 312 -8.74 22.37 11.36
C GLU A 312 -8.15 21.02 11.80
N LEU A 313 -6.93 20.71 11.35
CA LEU A 313 -6.23 19.45 11.60
C LEU A 313 -5.28 19.52 12.80
N GLN A 314 -4.77 20.71 13.12
CA GLN A 314 -3.86 20.94 14.24
C GLN A 314 -4.68 21.24 15.50
N LYS A 315 -4.85 20.24 16.38
CA LYS A 315 -5.49 20.37 17.70
C LYS A 315 -4.63 19.72 18.75
#